data_AF-A0A845WIZ7-F1
#
_entry.id   AF-A0A845WIZ7-F1
#
_cell.length_a   1.000
_cell.length_b   1.000
_cell.length_c   1.000
_cell.angle_alpha   90.00
_cell.angle_beta   90.00
_cell.angle_gamma   90.00
#
_symmetry.space_group_name_H-M   'P 1'
#
loop_
_entity.id
_entity.type
_entity.pdbx_description
1 polymer ?
#
loop_
_entity_poly.entity_id
_entity_poly.type
_entity_poly.pdbx_seq_one_letter_code
_entity_poly.pdbx_strand_id
1 'polypeptide(L)'
;MTNPKLVKRIITCQGTIQLVTALSVLSYREKQQKDLTIKYQDYLVIYHLYSPPGQIDEFAAFIKRIAELVGEWQKIVYITPEQLSDIESRLDYSSPSKIFRIVHEMVGTNSADEIYLCRNWMFGNKLLINSYKSALKLCYGDSIGFYFSVKSKALFADKPEPKFNLFSYIQKKQKALVRKLKTSLRLITYLKIRPKFDIGYFLLPEAFGESPPMKTVTLNKVWLLETFQKLRGLVNPEYVLQFRKTIAESPVSILLTSNFSEARRMSLDNEIAAYREFLISEGIEPNTVLVIKPHPRDDNVKLQKLEDALSELFDKIIILSEPDLFFLPFEVFFAEAFLPLDSRVNNQPRVFAVSTACVSLKLLFNVPSIVGFGDQITSKLFYENYAAGRLQHEQELRAAINNVEVPGIISEHHESPTYQSI
;
A
#
# COMPACT_ATOMS: atom_id res chain seq x y z
N MET A 1 5.36 9.09 -42.32
CA MET A 1 5.57 9.14 -40.86
C MET A 1 4.26 8.75 -40.21
N THR A 2 4.22 7.63 -39.49
CA THR A 2 3.03 7.18 -38.76
C THR A 2 2.88 8.01 -37.49
N ASN A 3 1.71 8.64 -37.30
CA ASN A 3 1.43 9.37 -36.06
C ASN A 3 1.54 8.42 -34.86
N PRO A 4 2.18 8.84 -33.77
CA PRO A 4 2.31 8.00 -32.59
C PRO A 4 0.92 7.65 -32.04
N LYS A 5 0.74 6.37 -31.67
CA LYS A 5 -0.48 5.90 -31.00
C LYS A 5 -0.51 6.49 -29.60
N LEU A 6 -1.54 7.29 -29.33
CA LEU A 6 -1.79 7.85 -28.00
C LEU A 6 -2.48 6.80 -27.12
N VAL A 7 -1.96 6.57 -25.91
CA VAL A 7 -2.55 5.66 -24.91
C VAL A 7 -2.82 6.43 -23.63
N LYS A 8 -4.09 6.56 -23.24
CA LYS A 8 -4.51 7.23 -22.01
C LYS A 8 -4.59 6.25 -20.85
N ARG A 9 -3.88 6.54 -19.77
CA ARG A 9 -3.80 5.68 -18.59
C ARG A 9 -4.31 6.43 -17.36
N ILE A 10 -5.24 5.80 -16.66
CA ILE A 10 -5.68 6.26 -15.33
C ILE A 10 -4.94 5.42 -14.29
N ILE A 11 -4.12 6.08 -13.48
CA ILE A 11 -3.38 5.47 -12.38
C ILE A 11 -4.02 5.89 -11.08
N THR A 12 -4.23 4.94 -10.19
CA THR A 12 -5.00 5.16 -8.97
C THR A 12 -4.13 4.72 -7.78
N CYS A 13 -4.10 5.47 -6.68
CA CYS A 13 -3.35 5.09 -5.48
C CYS A 13 -4.03 5.57 -4.19
N GLN A 14 -3.79 4.84 -3.11
CA GLN A 14 -4.37 5.05 -1.78
C GLN A 14 -3.28 5.16 -0.69
N GLY A 15 -2.04 5.41 -1.11
CA GLY A 15 -0.87 5.57 -0.25
C GLY A 15 0.42 5.63 -1.09
N THR A 16 1.52 6.06 -0.46
CA THR A 16 2.82 6.25 -1.12
C THR A 16 3.40 4.94 -1.66
N ILE A 17 3.37 3.87 -0.87
CA ILE A 17 3.88 2.56 -1.32
C ILE A 17 3.09 2.02 -2.52
N GLN A 18 1.77 2.27 -2.58
CA GLN A 18 0.95 1.86 -3.72
C GLN A 18 1.28 2.67 -4.98
N LEU A 19 1.59 3.97 -4.83
CA LEU A 19 2.06 4.78 -5.96
C LEU A 19 3.40 4.24 -6.49
N VAL A 20 4.35 3.94 -5.61
CA VAL A 20 5.64 3.34 -5.99
C VAL A 20 5.43 2.04 -6.76
N THR A 21 4.58 1.15 -6.24
CA THR A 21 4.26 -0.11 -6.92
C THR A 21 3.63 0.14 -8.28
N ALA A 22 2.65 1.04 -8.39
CA ALA A 22 2.04 1.39 -9.67
C ALA A 22 3.07 1.91 -10.69
N LEU A 23 3.96 2.82 -10.27
CA LEU A 23 5.04 3.36 -11.10
C LEU A 23 6.02 2.28 -11.59
N SER A 24 6.33 1.30 -10.74
CA SER A 24 7.16 0.16 -11.14
C SER A 24 6.49 -0.69 -12.24
N VAL A 25 5.16 -0.87 -12.14
CA VAL A 25 4.37 -1.60 -13.15
C VAL A 25 4.29 -0.82 -14.46
N LEU A 26 4.12 0.50 -14.41
CA LEU A 26 4.14 1.35 -15.61
C LEU A 26 5.48 1.19 -16.33
N SER A 27 6.60 1.36 -15.62
CA SER A 27 7.95 1.24 -16.18
C SER A 27 8.18 -0.13 -16.84
N TYR A 28 7.76 -1.21 -16.17
CA TYR A 28 7.82 -2.55 -16.74
C TYR A 28 7.00 -2.69 -18.03
N ARG A 29 5.76 -2.22 -18.01
CA ARG A 29 4.83 -2.38 -19.13
C ARG A 29 5.26 -1.57 -20.35
N GLU A 30 5.77 -0.36 -20.15
CA GLU A 30 6.35 0.47 -21.21
C GLU A 30 7.51 -0.27 -21.89
N LYS A 31 8.43 -0.86 -21.10
CA LYS A 31 9.51 -1.67 -21.67
C LYS A 31 9.01 -2.92 -22.37
N GLN A 32 7.93 -3.55 -21.92
CA GLN A 32 7.33 -4.70 -22.62
C GLN A 32 6.70 -4.30 -23.96
N GLN A 33 6.11 -3.12 -24.03
CA GLN A 33 5.40 -2.68 -25.23
C GLN A 33 6.35 -2.32 -26.38
N LYS A 34 7.65 -2.05 -26.12
CA LYS A 34 8.77 -1.91 -27.09
C LYS A 34 8.47 -1.11 -28.37
N ASP A 35 7.45 -0.26 -28.34
CA ASP A 35 6.94 0.42 -29.52
C ASP A 35 7.24 1.91 -29.35
N LEU A 36 8.28 2.36 -30.05
CA LEU A 36 8.70 3.76 -30.10
C LEU A 36 7.62 4.69 -30.66
N THR A 37 6.53 4.14 -31.20
CA THR A 37 5.38 4.91 -31.69
C THR A 37 4.30 5.12 -30.65
N ILE A 38 4.41 4.60 -29.42
CA ILE A 38 3.41 4.85 -28.38
C ILE A 38 3.76 6.11 -27.58
N LYS A 39 2.78 7.00 -27.43
CA LYS A 39 2.85 8.13 -26.50
C LYS A 39 1.82 7.93 -25.38
N TYR A 40 2.26 8.01 -24.14
CA TYR A 40 1.37 7.87 -22.99
C TYR A 40 0.83 9.21 -22.50
N GLN A 41 -0.39 9.19 -22.00
CA GLN A 41 -1.03 10.30 -21.29
C GLN A 41 -1.52 9.80 -19.93
N ASP A 42 -0.81 10.20 -18.89
CA ASP A 42 -1.03 9.68 -17.54
C ASP A 42 -1.82 10.65 -16.68
N TYR A 43 -2.82 10.08 -15.99
CA TYR A 43 -3.65 10.78 -15.04
C TYR A 43 -3.58 10.05 -13.70
N LEU A 44 -3.11 10.74 -12.65
CA LEU A 44 -3.06 10.18 -11.30
C LEU A 44 -4.33 10.56 -10.53
N VAL A 45 -4.93 9.57 -9.88
CA VAL A 45 -6.07 9.72 -8.97
C VAL A 45 -5.68 9.22 -7.59
N ILE A 46 -5.52 10.15 -6.66
CA ILE A 46 -5.27 9.92 -5.24
C ILE A 46 -6.62 9.96 -4.52
N TYR A 47 -6.92 8.96 -3.69
CA TYR A 47 -8.21 8.88 -2.99
C TYR A 47 -8.16 7.81 -1.90
N HIS A 48 -9.14 7.80 -0.98
CA HIS A 48 -9.26 6.77 0.06
C HIS A 48 -7.96 6.54 0.84
N LEU A 49 -7.29 7.63 1.25
CA LEU A 49 -6.05 7.52 2.02
C LEU A 49 -6.28 6.94 3.42
N TYR A 50 -7.49 7.13 3.98
CA TYR A 50 -7.89 6.74 5.34
C TYR A 50 -6.94 7.25 6.43
N SER A 51 -6.29 8.39 6.19
CA SER A 51 -5.55 9.10 7.23
C SER A 51 -6.54 9.75 8.21
N PRO A 52 -6.17 9.92 9.48
CA PRO A 52 -6.92 10.73 10.43
C PRO A 52 -7.18 12.16 9.90
N PRO A 53 -8.29 12.82 10.33
CA PRO A 53 -8.53 14.23 10.03
C PRO A 53 -7.34 15.11 10.47
N GLY A 54 -7.04 16.15 9.71
CA GLY A 54 -5.92 17.06 9.96
C GLY A 54 -4.59 16.64 9.33
N GLN A 55 -4.46 15.38 8.90
CA GLN A 55 -3.24 14.85 8.26
C GLN A 55 -3.43 14.48 6.78
N ILE A 56 -4.68 14.21 6.39
CA ILE A 56 -4.99 13.60 5.09
C ILE A 56 -4.54 14.46 3.89
N ASP A 57 -4.64 15.78 3.99
CA ASP A 57 -4.27 16.70 2.91
C ASP A 57 -2.75 16.79 2.75
N GLU A 58 -2.00 16.75 3.86
CA GLU A 58 -0.55 16.67 3.85
C GLU A 58 -0.07 15.35 3.22
N PHE A 59 -0.72 14.24 3.57
CA PHE A 59 -0.42 12.95 2.96
C PHE A 59 -0.69 12.95 1.44
N ALA A 60 -1.81 13.54 1.01
CA ALA A 60 -2.13 13.69 -0.41
C ALA A 60 -1.11 14.59 -1.14
N ALA A 61 -0.68 15.69 -0.51
CA ALA A 61 0.35 16.58 -1.04
C ALA A 61 1.70 15.87 -1.20
N PHE A 62 2.08 15.05 -0.23
CA PHE A 62 3.32 14.26 -0.30
C PHE A 62 3.27 13.20 -1.40
N ILE A 63 2.13 12.51 -1.60
CA ILE A 63 1.94 11.58 -2.74
C ILE A 63 2.05 12.33 -4.06
N LYS A 64 1.48 13.54 -4.16
CA LYS A 64 1.61 14.39 -5.35
C LYS A 64 3.07 14.76 -5.64
N ARG A 65 3.84 15.14 -4.60
CA ARG A 65 5.28 15.41 -4.71
C ARG A 65 6.07 14.20 -5.23
N ILE A 66 5.78 13.00 -4.73
CA ILE A 66 6.38 11.74 -5.25
C ILE A 66 6.04 11.56 -6.73
N ALA A 67 4.78 11.76 -7.11
CA ALA A 67 4.33 11.60 -8.48
C ALA A 67 5.07 12.56 -9.43
N GLU A 68 5.14 13.84 -9.08
CA GLU A 68 5.82 14.90 -9.85
C GLU A 68 7.34 14.68 -9.96
N LEU A 69 7.96 14.00 -9.00
CA LEU A 69 9.37 13.65 -9.05
C LEU A 69 9.68 12.51 -10.05
N VAL A 70 8.78 11.53 -10.19
CA VAL A 70 9.07 10.29 -10.91
C VAL A 70 8.58 10.28 -12.36
N GLY A 71 7.53 11.02 -12.68
CA GLY A 71 6.88 10.93 -13.99
C GLY A 71 6.20 12.20 -14.45
N GLU A 72 5.87 12.21 -15.73
CA GLU A 72 5.08 13.28 -16.35
C GLU A 72 3.59 12.97 -16.27
N TRP A 73 2.80 13.94 -15.82
CA TRP A 73 1.37 13.75 -15.62
C TRP A 73 0.58 14.81 -16.38
N GLN A 74 -0.47 14.37 -17.07
CA GLN A 74 -1.47 15.28 -17.65
C GLN A 74 -2.28 15.95 -16.55
N LYS A 75 -2.60 15.20 -15.49
CA LYS A 75 -3.26 15.71 -14.29
C LYS A 75 -3.00 14.79 -13.11
N ILE A 76 -2.74 15.39 -11.95
CA ILE A 76 -2.77 14.71 -10.66
C ILE A 76 -3.97 15.28 -9.89
N VAL A 77 -4.92 14.42 -9.53
CA VAL A 77 -6.09 14.82 -8.75
C VAL A 77 -6.13 14.04 -7.44
N TYR A 78 -6.43 14.75 -6.36
CA TYR A 78 -6.86 14.17 -5.11
C TYR A 78 -8.38 14.30 -4.98
N ILE A 79 -9.08 13.18 -4.92
CA ILE A 79 -10.53 13.14 -4.67
C ILE A 79 -10.73 12.96 -3.16
N THR A 80 -11.27 13.99 -2.52
CA THR A 80 -11.40 14.04 -1.06
C THR A 80 -12.46 13.07 -0.54
N PRO A 81 -12.44 12.70 0.76
CA PRO A 81 -13.50 11.91 1.38
C PRO A 81 -14.89 12.51 1.20
N GLU A 82 -15.02 13.83 1.28
CA GLU A 82 -16.28 14.57 1.13
C GLU A 82 -16.81 14.44 -0.30
N GLN A 83 -15.94 14.58 -1.30
CA GLN A 83 -16.31 14.40 -2.71
C GLN A 83 -16.75 12.97 -3.00
N LEU A 84 -16.06 11.97 -2.45
CA LEU A 84 -16.47 10.57 -2.59
C LEU A 84 -17.80 10.27 -1.89
N SER A 85 -17.99 10.80 -0.68
CA SER A 85 -19.24 10.67 0.08
C SER A 85 -20.42 11.33 -0.66
N ASP A 86 -20.20 12.51 -1.23
CA ASP A 86 -21.19 13.20 -2.06
C ASP A 86 -21.58 12.34 -3.28
N ILE A 87 -20.60 11.78 -4.00
CA ILE A 87 -20.87 10.87 -5.12
C ILE A 87 -21.61 9.61 -4.66
N GLU A 88 -21.20 9.00 -3.55
CA GLU A 88 -21.82 7.79 -3.00
C GLU A 88 -23.30 8.05 -2.68
N SER A 89 -23.59 9.18 -2.03
CA SER A 89 -24.97 9.59 -1.70
C SER A 89 -25.84 9.74 -2.94
N ARG A 90 -25.27 10.20 -4.07
CA ARG A 90 -26.00 10.47 -5.32
C ARG A 90 -26.30 9.24 -6.15
N LEU A 91 -25.68 8.08 -5.86
CA LEU A 91 -25.85 6.88 -6.70
C LEU A 91 -27.31 6.39 -6.79
N ASP A 92 -28.09 6.55 -5.72
CA ASP A 92 -29.46 6.03 -5.63
C ASP A 92 -30.54 6.94 -6.25
N TYR A 93 -30.15 8.11 -6.77
CA TYR A 93 -31.07 9.05 -7.42
C TYR A 93 -30.49 9.79 -8.63
N SER A 94 -29.25 9.49 -9.04
CA SER A 94 -28.63 10.06 -10.23
C SER A 94 -28.34 9.02 -11.30
N SER A 95 -28.55 9.39 -12.56
CA SER A 95 -28.23 8.54 -13.71
C SER A 95 -26.73 8.27 -13.84
N PRO A 96 -26.32 7.13 -14.41
CA PRO A 96 -24.90 6.81 -14.64
C PRO A 96 -24.16 7.90 -15.42
N SER A 97 -24.81 8.50 -16.43
CA SER A 97 -24.22 9.57 -17.23
C SER A 97 -23.83 10.80 -16.40
N LYS A 98 -24.68 11.19 -15.43
CA LYS A 98 -24.40 12.33 -14.55
C LYS A 98 -23.25 12.02 -13.59
N ILE A 99 -23.30 10.85 -12.95
CA ILE A 99 -22.25 10.43 -12.00
C ILE A 99 -20.89 10.29 -12.71
N PHE A 100 -20.85 9.59 -13.84
CA PHE A 100 -19.59 9.37 -14.55
C PHE A 100 -19.04 10.65 -15.15
N ARG A 101 -19.88 11.60 -15.59
CA ARG A 101 -19.42 12.93 -16.02
C ARG A 101 -18.70 13.68 -14.90
N ILE A 102 -19.24 13.67 -13.68
CA ILE A 102 -18.57 14.28 -12.51
C ILE A 102 -17.18 13.65 -12.31
N VAL A 103 -17.09 12.32 -12.36
CA VAL A 103 -15.81 11.61 -12.22
C VAL A 103 -14.84 11.98 -13.36
N HIS A 104 -15.31 12.06 -14.60
CA HIS A 104 -14.49 12.45 -15.75
C HIS A 104 -13.96 13.89 -15.62
N GLU A 105 -14.77 14.83 -15.14
CA GLU A 105 -14.37 16.22 -14.88
C GLU A 105 -13.31 16.29 -13.78
N MET A 106 -13.51 15.56 -12.68
CA MET A 106 -12.52 15.45 -11.59
C MET A 106 -11.18 14.91 -12.11
N VAL A 107 -11.21 13.78 -12.82
CA VAL A 107 -10.00 13.12 -13.34
C VAL A 107 -9.35 13.89 -14.49
N GLY A 108 -10.11 14.69 -15.24
CA GLY A 108 -9.61 15.51 -16.36
C GLY A 108 -9.58 14.78 -17.71
N THR A 109 -10.21 13.61 -17.82
CA THR A 109 -10.43 12.92 -19.10
C THR A 109 -11.73 12.11 -19.04
N ASN A 110 -12.41 11.97 -20.18
CA ASN A 110 -13.64 11.19 -20.32
C ASN A 110 -13.43 9.76 -20.84
N SER A 111 -12.17 9.42 -21.16
CA SER A 111 -11.79 8.17 -21.80
C SER A 111 -10.42 7.72 -21.29
N ALA A 112 -10.24 6.40 -21.26
CA ALA A 112 -8.99 5.76 -20.89
C ALA A 112 -8.88 4.43 -21.65
N ASP A 113 -7.66 4.11 -22.08
CA ASP A 113 -7.32 2.82 -22.68
C ASP A 113 -6.94 1.82 -21.59
N GLU A 114 -6.36 2.31 -20.49
CA GLU A 114 -5.90 1.49 -19.36
C GLU A 114 -6.26 2.14 -18.03
N ILE A 115 -6.59 1.32 -17.02
CA ILE A 115 -6.79 1.75 -15.64
C ILE A 115 -6.06 0.82 -14.67
N TYR A 116 -5.24 1.41 -13.79
CA TYR A 116 -4.37 0.73 -12.85
C TYR A 116 -4.88 0.90 -11.43
N LEU A 117 -5.19 -0.21 -10.73
CA LEU A 117 -5.68 -0.18 -9.36
C LEU A 117 -5.02 -1.27 -8.50
N CYS A 118 -4.88 -1.04 -7.19
CA CYS A 118 -4.37 -2.06 -6.27
C CYS A 118 -5.36 -3.22 -6.05
N ARG A 119 -6.67 -2.91 -6.07
CA ARG A 119 -7.79 -3.77 -5.61
C ARG A 119 -9.08 -3.41 -6.37
N ASN A 120 -10.15 -4.20 -6.25
CA ASN A 120 -11.41 -3.96 -6.98
C ASN A 120 -12.69 -3.90 -6.12
N TRP A 121 -12.59 -3.99 -4.79
CA TRP A 121 -13.77 -4.09 -3.90
C TRP A 121 -14.10 -2.82 -3.11
N MET A 122 -13.22 -1.82 -3.10
CA MET A 122 -13.47 -0.54 -2.43
C MET A 122 -14.31 0.39 -3.30
N PHE A 123 -15.07 1.30 -2.67
CA PHE A 123 -16.01 2.18 -3.36
C PHE A 123 -15.36 2.96 -4.51
N GLY A 124 -14.30 3.75 -4.24
CA GLY A 124 -13.60 4.52 -5.28
C GLY A 124 -13.05 3.66 -6.42
N ASN A 125 -12.56 2.44 -6.13
CA ASN A 125 -12.06 1.52 -7.16
C ASN A 125 -13.22 1.07 -8.07
N LYS A 126 -14.38 0.74 -7.49
CA LYS A 126 -15.58 0.42 -8.28
C LYS A 126 -16.03 1.62 -9.08
N LEU A 127 -16.08 2.80 -8.48
CA LEU A 127 -16.49 4.03 -9.14
C LEU A 127 -15.64 4.26 -10.39
N LEU A 128 -14.32 4.27 -10.25
CA LEU A 128 -13.38 4.50 -11.36
C LEU A 128 -13.48 3.40 -12.43
N ILE A 129 -13.51 2.12 -12.07
CA ILE A 129 -13.63 1.03 -13.07
C ILE A 129 -14.96 1.11 -13.83
N ASN A 130 -16.07 1.50 -13.18
CA ASN A 130 -17.35 1.65 -13.86
C ASN A 130 -17.38 2.92 -14.73
N SER A 131 -16.73 4.02 -14.32
CA SER A 131 -16.59 5.25 -15.12
C SER A 131 -15.73 5.06 -16.38
N TYR A 132 -14.76 4.14 -16.34
CA TYR A 132 -13.87 3.79 -17.47
C TYR A 132 -14.07 2.33 -17.91
N LYS A 133 -15.33 1.94 -18.11
CA LYS A 133 -15.72 0.53 -18.35
C LYS A 133 -14.96 -0.15 -19.50
N SER A 134 -14.64 0.58 -20.57
CA SER A 134 -13.94 0.09 -21.76
C SER A 134 -12.44 -0.06 -21.59
N ALA A 135 -11.82 0.59 -20.59
CA ALA A 135 -10.39 0.52 -20.36
C ALA A 135 -9.95 -0.91 -19.98
N LEU A 136 -8.75 -1.31 -20.36
CA LEU A 136 -8.08 -2.48 -19.83
C LEU A 136 -7.84 -2.29 -18.32
N LYS A 137 -8.27 -3.25 -17.50
CA LYS A 137 -8.21 -3.17 -16.03
C LYS A 137 -6.99 -3.92 -15.53
N LEU A 138 -6.00 -3.19 -15.05
CA LEU A 138 -4.74 -3.74 -14.55
C LEU A 138 -4.71 -3.65 -13.02
N CYS A 139 -4.34 -4.75 -12.38
CA CYS A 139 -4.08 -4.79 -10.95
C CYS A 139 -2.57 -4.71 -10.72
N TYR A 140 -2.09 -3.74 -9.95
CA TYR A 140 -0.67 -3.67 -9.57
C TYR A 140 -0.39 -4.28 -8.18
N GLY A 141 -1.42 -4.78 -7.50
CA GLY A 141 -1.32 -5.30 -6.14
C GLY A 141 -1.31 -4.20 -5.07
N ASP A 142 -1.34 -4.61 -3.81
CA ASP A 142 -1.25 -3.72 -2.67
C ASP A 142 0.14 -3.74 -2.04
N SER A 143 0.47 -2.78 -1.18
CA SER A 143 1.81 -2.65 -0.59
C SER A 143 2.86 -2.64 -1.72
N ILE A 144 3.91 -3.45 -1.62
CA ILE A 144 4.93 -3.68 -2.65
C ILE A 144 4.49 -4.65 -3.76
N GLY A 145 3.20 -4.69 -4.12
CA GLY A 145 2.70 -5.52 -5.22
C GLY A 145 2.26 -6.93 -4.81
N PHE A 146 1.58 -7.04 -3.67
CA PHE A 146 0.95 -8.28 -3.22
C PHE A 146 -0.49 -8.41 -3.68
N TYR A 147 -0.91 -9.65 -3.94
CA TYR A 147 -2.32 -9.96 -4.13
C TYR A 147 -3.00 -10.17 -2.77
N PHE A 148 -4.10 -9.45 -2.53
CA PHE A 148 -5.01 -9.73 -1.44
C PHE A 148 -6.36 -10.17 -1.97
N SER A 149 -6.84 -11.30 -1.46
CA SER A 149 -8.16 -11.80 -1.77
C SER A 149 -9.25 -11.09 -0.97
N VAL A 150 -10.46 -11.08 -1.54
CA VAL A 150 -11.68 -10.67 -0.84
C VAL A 150 -12.06 -11.64 0.30
N LYS A 151 -11.40 -12.79 0.38
CA LYS A 151 -11.57 -13.78 1.45
C LYS A 151 -10.52 -13.67 2.56
N SER A 152 -9.53 -12.80 2.39
CA SER A 152 -8.44 -12.65 3.36
C SER A 152 -8.97 -12.21 4.73
N LYS A 153 -8.83 -13.07 5.73
CA LYS A 153 -9.20 -12.78 7.12
C LYS A 153 -8.33 -11.68 7.75
N ALA A 154 -7.15 -11.42 7.17
CA ALA A 154 -6.30 -10.29 7.53
C ALA A 154 -6.95 -8.92 7.28
N LEU A 155 -7.90 -8.86 6.32
CA LEU A 155 -8.57 -7.63 5.89
C LEU A 155 -10.01 -7.54 6.34
N PHE A 156 -10.70 -8.68 6.46
CA PHE A 156 -12.11 -8.73 6.78
C PHE A 156 -12.33 -9.51 8.08
N ALA A 157 -13.03 -8.89 9.03
CA ALA A 157 -13.50 -9.57 10.21
C ALA A 157 -14.42 -10.74 9.84
N ASP A 158 -14.37 -11.79 10.66
CA ASP A 158 -15.40 -12.83 10.60
C ASP A 158 -16.75 -12.17 10.93
N LYS A 159 -17.70 -12.29 10.00
CA LYS A 159 -19.04 -11.75 10.18
C LYS A 159 -19.90 -12.84 10.83
N PRO A 160 -20.61 -12.54 11.93
CA PRO A 160 -21.58 -13.48 12.46
C PRO A 160 -22.62 -13.80 11.39
N GLU A 161 -23.05 -15.06 11.34
CA GLU A 161 -24.09 -15.46 10.41
C GLU A 161 -25.36 -14.63 10.67
N PRO A 162 -25.92 -13.98 9.64
CA PRO A 162 -27.12 -13.19 9.82
C PRO A 162 -28.28 -14.12 10.18
N LYS A 163 -28.87 -13.95 11.36
CA LYS A 163 -30.09 -14.66 11.75
C LYS A 163 -31.18 -14.44 10.69
N PHE A 164 -31.72 -15.52 10.15
CA PHE A 164 -32.75 -15.44 9.11
C PHE A 164 -34.01 -14.76 9.66
N ASN A 165 -34.48 -13.73 8.96
CA ASN A 165 -35.73 -13.05 9.26
C ASN A 165 -36.54 -12.87 7.98
N LEU A 166 -37.72 -13.51 7.92
CA LEU A 166 -38.58 -13.57 6.75
C LEU A 166 -39.06 -12.18 6.30
N PHE A 167 -39.43 -11.29 7.24
CA PHE A 167 -39.83 -9.92 6.91
C PHE A 167 -38.69 -9.14 6.26
N SER A 168 -37.48 -9.25 6.82
CA SER A 168 -36.28 -8.62 6.24
C SER A 168 -35.96 -9.18 4.85
N TYR A 169 -36.23 -10.46 4.61
CA TYR A 169 -36.04 -11.12 3.31
C TYR A 169 -37.01 -10.61 2.26
N ILE A 170 -38.30 -10.54 2.57
CA ILE A 170 -39.34 -10.01 1.67
C ILE A 170 -39.05 -8.54 1.34
N GLN A 171 -38.75 -7.73 2.36
CA GLN A 171 -38.40 -6.32 2.18
C GLN A 171 -37.15 -6.15 1.29
N LYS A 172 -36.12 -6.99 1.47
CA LYS A 172 -34.94 -7.01 0.60
C LYS A 172 -35.29 -7.36 -0.85
N LYS A 173 -36.18 -8.33 -1.08
CA LYS A 173 -36.62 -8.70 -2.43
C LYS A 173 -37.39 -7.58 -3.12
N GLN A 174 -38.31 -6.92 -2.43
CA GLN A 174 -39.04 -5.77 -2.97
C GLN A 174 -38.08 -4.62 -3.32
N LYS A 175 -37.18 -4.25 -2.40
CA LYS A 175 -36.14 -3.24 -2.65
C LYS A 175 -35.24 -3.61 -3.84
N ALA A 176 -34.87 -4.89 -3.96
CA ALA A 176 -34.07 -5.37 -5.08
C ALA A 176 -34.81 -5.27 -6.43
N LEU A 177 -36.10 -5.56 -6.47
CA LEU A 177 -36.93 -5.43 -7.68
C LEU A 177 -37.04 -3.96 -8.11
N VAL A 178 -37.38 -3.07 -7.19
CA VAL A 178 -37.44 -1.61 -7.45
C VAL A 178 -36.09 -1.10 -7.94
N ARG A 179 -35.00 -1.53 -7.30
CA ARG A 179 -33.64 -1.18 -7.72
C ARG A 179 -33.35 -1.68 -9.13
N LYS A 180 -33.70 -2.92 -9.45
CA LYS A 180 -33.51 -3.50 -10.79
C LYS A 180 -34.25 -2.70 -11.86
N LEU A 181 -35.50 -2.32 -11.61
CA LEU A 181 -36.29 -1.46 -12.50
C LEU A 181 -35.63 -0.10 -12.71
N LYS A 182 -35.29 0.59 -11.62
CA LYS A 182 -34.61 1.89 -11.69
C LYS A 182 -33.27 1.82 -12.42
N THR A 183 -32.48 0.76 -12.21
CA THR A 183 -31.22 0.52 -12.93
C THR A 183 -31.45 0.27 -14.41
N SER A 184 -32.47 -0.52 -14.78
CA SER A 184 -32.84 -0.78 -16.17
C SER A 184 -33.25 0.51 -16.90
N LEU A 185 -33.98 1.39 -16.21
CA LEU A 185 -34.37 2.71 -16.72
C LEU A 185 -33.24 3.76 -16.63
N ARG A 186 -32.04 3.38 -16.15
CA ARG A 186 -30.88 4.27 -15.97
C ARG A 186 -31.16 5.50 -15.08
N LEU A 187 -32.13 5.40 -14.18
CA LEU A 187 -32.49 6.46 -13.23
C LEU A 187 -31.55 6.50 -12.02
N ILE A 188 -30.86 5.39 -11.76
CA ILE A 188 -29.88 5.25 -10.68
C ILE A 188 -28.59 4.66 -11.22
N THR A 189 -27.49 4.91 -10.50
CA THR A 189 -26.18 4.41 -10.85
C THR A 189 -25.87 3.14 -10.08
N TYR A 190 -25.79 2.01 -10.80
CA TYR A 190 -25.37 0.74 -10.23
C TYR A 190 -23.90 0.49 -10.54
N LEU A 191 -23.07 0.47 -9.49
CA LEU A 191 -21.67 0.07 -9.61
C LEU A 191 -21.56 -1.46 -9.49
N LYS A 192 -20.88 -2.10 -10.45
CA LYS A 192 -20.59 -3.54 -10.37
C LYS A 192 -19.83 -3.84 -9.07
N ILE A 193 -20.33 -4.81 -8.28
CA ILE A 193 -19.84 -5.10 -6.92
C ILE A 193 -18.40 -5.65 -6.92
N ARG A 194 -17.99 -6.36 -7.99
CA ARG A 194 -16.64 -6.93 -8.17
C ARG A 194 -16.27 -6.91 -9.65
N PRO A 195 -15.83 -5.78 -10.21
CA PRO A 195 -15.31 -5.77 -11.56
C PRO A 195 -14.06 -6.66 -11.62
N LYS A 196 -13.96 -7.48 -12.67
CA LYS A 196 -12.79 -8.35 -12.86
C LYS A 196 -11.64 -7.51 -13.40
N PHE A 197 -10.43 -7.85 -12.98
CA PHE A 197 -9.22 -7.38 -13.64
C PHE A 197 -8.94 -8.25 -14.86
N ASP A 198 -8.30 -7.65 -15.86
CA ASP A 198 -7.87 -8.34 -17.06
C ASP A 198 -6.46 -8.92 -16.85
N ILE A 199 -5.56 -8.17 -16.20
CA ILE A 199 -4.19 -8.58 -15.89
C ILE A 199 -3.80 -8.12 -14.48
N GLY A 200 -3.06 -8.95 -13.75
CA GLY A 200 -2.40 -8.59 -12.49
C GLY A 200 -0.89 -8.60 -12.62
N TYR A 201 -0.23 -7.64 -11.99
CA TYR A 201 1.21 -7.49 -11.88
C TYR A 201 1.56 -7.54 -10.40
N PHE A 202 2.35 -8.54 -10.01
CA PHE A 202 2.66 -8.78 -8.61
C PHE A 202 4.13 -9.14 -8.46
N LEU A 203 4.77 -8.70 -7.38
CA LEU A 203 6.13 -9.17 -7.06
C LEU A 203 6.08 -10.60 -6.53
N LEU A 204 5.14 -10.87 -5.62
CA LEU A 204 4.91 -12.19 -5.03
C LEU A 204 3.42 -12.54 -5.18
N PRO A 205 2.99 -13.11 -6.32
CA PRO A 205 1.56 -13.35 -6.59
C PRO A 205 0.90 -14.32 -5.60
N GLU A 206 1.67 -15.21 -4.99
CA GLU A 206 1.17 -16.28 -4.10
C GLU A 206 1.62 -16.10 -2.64
N ALA A 207 2.06 -14.88 -2.25
CA ALA A 207 2.62 -14.60 -0.93
C ALA A 207 1.71 -15.01 0.25
N PHE A 208 0.39 -14.98 0.04
CA PHE A 208 -0.61 -15.20 1.08
C PHE A 208 -1.53 -16.38 0.79
N GLY A 209 -1.01 -17.43 0.14
CA GLY A 209 -1.69 -18.72 -0.03
C GLY A 209 -2.90 -18.73 -0.99
N GLU A 210 -3.22 -17.61 -1.62
CA GLU A 210 -4.26 -17.51 -2.65
C GLU A 210 -3.68 -16.99 -3.96
N SER A 211 -3.92 -17.71 -5.06
CA SER A 211 -3.50 -17.26 -6.40
C SER A 211 -4.46 -16.20 -6.96
N PRO A 212 -3.96 -15.18 -7.69
CA PRO A 212 -4.81 -14.15 -8.28
C PRO A 212 -5.77 -14.74 -9.33
N PRO A 213 -7.08 -14.39 -9.32
CA PRO A 213 -8.08 -14.97 -10.23
C PRO A 213 -8.09 -14.28 -11.61
N MET A 214 -6.92 -13.92 -12.13
CA MET A 214 -6.73 -13.28 -13.44
C MET A 214 -5.37 -13.65 -14.02
N LYS A 215 -5.16 -13.31 -15.31
CA LYS A 215 -3.84 -13.44 -15.94
C LYS A 215 -2.82 -12.68 -15.08
N THR A 216 -1.74 -13.36 -14.72
CA THR A 216 -0.75 -12.83 -13.77
C THR A 216 0.61 -12.69 -14.44
N VAL A 217 1.29 -11.60 -14.14
CA VAL A 217 2.68 -11.33 -14.49
C VAL A 217 3.46 -11.13 -13.21
N THR A 218 4.50 -11.96 -13.00
CA THR A 218 5.43 -11.79 -11.90
C THR A 218 6.45 -10.71 -12.25
N LEU A 219 6.47 -9.63 -11.47
CA LEU A 219 7.41 -8.53 -11.63
C LEU A 219 8.76 -8.91 -11.02
N ASN A 220 9.83 -8.62 -11.75
CA ASN A 220 11.17 -8.63 -11.14
C ASN A 220 11.30 -7.42 -10.19
N LYS A 221 11.83 -7.64 -8.98
CA LYS A 221 12.05 -6.59 -7.98
C LYS A 221 12.93 -5.42 -8.43
N VAL A 222 13.76 -5.60 -9.47
CA VAL A 222 14.58 -4.53 -10.07
C VAL A 222 13.74 -3.30 -10.42
N TRP A 223 12.53 -3.49 -10.96
CA TRP A 223 11.63 -2.39 -11.29
C TRP A 223 11.18 -1.58 -10.08
N LEU A 224 10.97 -2.27 -8.96
CA LEU A 224 10.60 -1.63 -7.71
C LEU A 224 11.80 -0.87 -7.12
N LEU A 225 13.00 -1.48 -7.16
CA LEU A 225 14.25 -0.84 -6.74
C LEU A 225 14.58 0.42 -7.57
N GLU A 226 14.47 0.35 -8.89
CA GLU A 226 14.66 1.52 -9.78
C GLU A 226 13.67 2.65 -9.44
N THR A 227 12.43 2.31 -9.09
CA THR A 227 11.45 3.31 -8.67
C THR A 227 11.84 3.94 -7.33
N PHE A 228 12.27 3.14 -6.34
CA PHE A 228 12.79 3.67 -5.07
C PHE A 228 14.04 4.54 -5.25
N GLN A 229 14.93 4.18 -6.19
CA GLN A 229 16.13 4.96 -6.48
C GLN A 229 15.80 6.38 -6.96
N LYS A 230 14.75 6.55 -7.76
CA LYS A 230 14.27 7.88 -8.18
C LYS A 230 13.77 8.74 -7.01
N LEU A 231 13.41 8.13 -5.88
CA LEU A 231 12.91 8.82 -4.69
C LEU A 231 14.00 9.22 -3.69
N ARG A 232 15.25 8.80 -3.89
CA ARG A 232 16.35 9.08 -2.96
C ARG A 232 16.53 10.57 -2.68
N GLY A 233 16.28 11.43 -3.69
CA GLY A 233 16.34 12.88 -3.56
C GLY A 233 15.28 13.52 -2.65
N LEU A 234 14.32 12.75 -2.13
CA LEU A 234 13.38 13.21 -1.10
C LEU A 234 13.96 13.15 0.31
N VAL A 235 15.05 12.41 0.51
CA VAL A 235 15.69 12.26 1.81
C VAL A 235 16.75 13.35 1.97
N ASN A 236 16.65 14.11 3.07
CA ASN A 236 17.63 15.14 3.39
C ASN A 236 19.00 14.50 3.73
N PRO A 237 20.08 14.79 2.98
CA PRO A 237 21.40 14.20 3.22
C PRO A 237 22.01 14.58 4.58
N GLU A 238 21.85 15.82 5.01
CA GLU A 238 22.34 16.29 6.32
C GLU A 238 21.64 15.57 7.47
N TYR A 239 20.32 15.33 7.34
CA TYR A 239 19.57 14.52 8.30
C TYR A 239 20.12 13.08 8.36
N VAL A 240 20.37 12.45 7.22
CA VAL A 240 20.94 11.08 7.17
C VAL A 240 22.32 11.03 7.82
N LEU A 241 23.17 12.03 7.58
CA LEU A 241 24.48 12.12 8.24
C LEU A 241 24.35 12.23 9.76
N GLN A 242 23.44 13.08 10.25
CA GLN A 242 23.21 13.24 11.68
C GLN A 242 22.57 12.00 12.32
N PHE A 243 21.65 11.36 11.61
CA PHE A 243 21.03 10.11 12.01
C PHE A 243 22.09 9.02 12.16
N ARG A 244 22.95 8.83 11.14
CA ARG A 244 24.04 7.85 11.17
C ARG A 244 25.01 8.08 12.34
N LYS A 245 25.38 9.34 12.62
CA LYS A 245 26.20 9.67 13.81
C LYS A 245 25.52 9.25 15.11
N THR A 246 24.20 9.41 15.19
CA THR A 246 23.43 9.07 16.39
C THR A 246 23.41 7.56 16.66
N ILE A 247 23.43 6.74 15.60
CA ILE A 247 23.33 5.26 15.73
C ILE A 247 24.66 4.52 15.57
N ALA A 248 25.78 5.24 15.40
CA ALA A 248 27.05 4.64 14.99
C ALA A 248 27.62 3.64 16.00
N GLU A 249 27.41 3.87 17.30
CA GLU A 249 28.03 3.11 18.40
C GLU A 249 27.02 2.28 19.20
N SER A 250 25.75 2.27 18.79
CA SER A 250 24.67 1.61 19.52
C SER A 250 24.02 0.51 18.68
N PRO A 251 23.61 -0.62 19.28
CA PRO A 251 22.66 -1.53 18.64
C PRO A 251 21.40 -0.77 18.21
N VAL A 252 20.85 -1.13 17.05
CA VAL A 252 19.66 -0.45 16.51
C VAL A 252 18.51 -1.43 16.40
N SER A 253 17.37 -1.04 16.97
CA SER A 253 16.08 -1.68 16.72
C SER A 253 15.22 -0.77 15.86
N ILE A 254 14.50 -1.32 14.89
CA ILE A 254 13.56 -0.59 14.04
C ILE A 254 12.16 -1.15 14.30
N LEU A 255 11.22 -0.31 14.70
CA LEU A 255 9.81 -0.67 14.81
C LEU A 255 9.02 -0.05 13.65
N LEU A 256 8.44 -0.92 12.81
CA LEU A 256 7.46 -0.55 11.80
C LEU A 256 6.05 -0.73 12.37
N THR A 257 5.39 0.37 12.70
CA THR A 257 4.04 0.31 13.28
C THR A 257 2.99 0.02 12.21
N SER A 258 1.77 -0.26 12.65
CA SER A 258 0.58 -0.50 11.84
C SER A 258 -0.58 0.27 12.44
N ASN A 259 -1.72 0.35 11.76
CA ASN A 259 -2.86 1.19 12.13
C ASN A 259 -4.01 0.38 12.78
N PHE A 260 -3.73 -0.49 13.75
CA PHE A 260 -4.74 -1.45 14.24
C PHE A 260 -5.90 -0.77 14.98
N SER A 261 -5.62 0.23 15.82
CA SER A 261 -6.62 1.01 16.54
C SER A 261 -7.48 1.85 15.60
N GLU A 262 -6.87 2.48 14.60
CA GLU A 262 -7.52 3.30 13.58
C GLU A 262 -8.39 2.43 12.67
N ALA A 263 -7.95 1.19 12.39
CA ALA A 263 -8.72 0.16 11.71
C ALA A 263 -9.75 -0.55 12.62
N ARG A 264 -9.88 -0.15 13.89
CA ARG A 264 -10.82 -0.69 14.89
C ARG A 264 -10.68 -2.19 15.12
N ARG A 265 -9.45 -2.69 15.12
CA ARG A 265 -9.12 -4.10 15.41
C ARG A 265 -8.77 -4.34 16.88
N MET A 266 -8.37 -3.28 17.57
CA MET A 266 -8.14 -3.21 19.01
C MET A 266 -8.29 -1.76 19.49
N SER A 267 -8.21 -1.50 20.80
CA SER A 267 -8.14 -0.13 21.34
C SER A 267 -6.73 0.45 21.17
N LEU A 268 -6.59 1.77 21.25
CA LEU A 268 -5.28 2.42 21.24
C LEU A 268 -4.38 1.89 22.37
N ASP A 269 -4.90 1.84 23.60
CA ASP A 269 -4.11 1.37 24.75
C ASP A 269 -3.67 -0.09 24.60
N ASN A 270 -4.52 -0.95 24.01
CA ASN A 270 -4.15 -2.33 23.70
C ASN A 270 -3.07 -2.41 22.61
N GLU A 271 -3.10 -1.53 21.62
CA GLU A 271 -2.06 -1.49 20.59
C GLU A 271 -0.70 -1.06 21.17
N ILE A 272 -0.67 -0.04 22.03
CA ILE A 272 0.55 0.38 22.73
C ILE A 272 1.08 -0.75 23.62
N ALA A 273 0.21 -1.41 24.39
CA ALA A 273 0.58 -2.56 25.21
C ALA A 273 1.13 -3.72 24.37
N ALA A 274 0.55 -3.98 23.19
CA ALA A 274 1.01 -5.03 22.29
C ALA A 274 2.43 -4.79 21.78
N TYR A 275 2.76 -3.55 21.37
CA TYR A 275 4.14 -3.21 20.98
C TYR A 275 5.12 -3.36 22.14
N ARG A 276 4.76 -2.89 23.33
CA ARG A 276 5.62 -3.00 24.52
C ARG A 276 5.87 -4.47 24.89
N GLU A 277 4.81 -5.27 25.00
CA GLU A 277 4.91 -6.70 25.33
C GLU A 277 5.74 -7.46 24.29
N PHE A 278 5.57 -7.13 23.01
CA PHE A 278 6.30 -7.76 21.90
C PHE A 278 7.79 -7.43 21.91
N LEU A 279 8.15 -6.16 22.10
CA LEU A 279 9.57 -5.77 22.17
C LEU A 279 10.26 -6.39 23.39
N ILE A 280 9.57 -6.49 24.53
CA ILE A 280 10.10 -7.16 25.72
C ILE A 280 10.28 -8.65 25.47
N SER A 281 9.31 -9.33 24.85
CA SER A 281 9.37 -10.79 24.63
C SER A 281 10.52 -11.22 23.71
N GLU A 282 10.93 -10.34 22.80
CA GLU A 282 12.03 -10.58 21.87
C GLU A 282 13.41 -10.20 22.47
N GLY A 283 13.44 -9.65 23.68
CA GLY A 283 14.64 -9.18 24.36
C GLY A 283 15.20 -7.88 23.77
N ILE A 284 15.66 -6.99 24.64
CA ILE A 284 16.22 -5.68 24.25
C ILE A 284 17.66 -5.63 24.74
N GLU A 285 18.58 -5.32 23.82
CA GLU A 285 20.00 -5.20 24.16
C GLU A 285 20.24 -3.88 24.93
N PRO A 286 21.17 -3.86 25.91
CA PRO A 286 21.54 -2.62 26.59
C PRO A 286 21.98 -1.54 25.59
N ASN A 287 21.67 -0.28 25.89
CA ASN A 287 22.05 0.89 25.08
C ASN A 287 21.50 0.87 23.63
N THR A 288 20.43 0.13 23.38
CA THR A 288 19.79 0.09 22.06
C THR A 288 19.10 1.40 21.74
N VAL A 289 19.29 1.90 20.52
CA VAL A 289 18.49 2.98 19.94
C VAL A 289 17.30 2.38 19.21
N LEU A 290 16.09 2.79 19.57
CA LEU A 290 14.87 2.43 18.86
C LEU A 290 14.55 3.49 17.80
N VAL A 291 14.39 3.06 16.56
CA VAL A 291 13.89 3.87 15.45
C VAL A 291 12.47 3.46 15.16
N ILE A 292 11.51 4.36 15.37
CA ILE A 292 10.11 4.12 15.08
C ILE A 292 9.80 4.75 13.71
N LYS A 293 9.36 3.91 12.77
CA LYS A 293 8.74 4.38 11.53
C LYS A 293 7.23 4.23 11.66
N PRO A 294 6.49 5.33 11.85
CA PRO A 294 5.04 5.29 11.93
C PRO A 294 4.37 4.77 10.67
N HIS A 295 3.19 4.18 10.81
CA HIS A 295 2.27 3.96 9.69
C HIS A 295 1.75 5.33 9.23
N PRO A 296 1.55 5.57 7.92
CA PRO A 296 1.01 6.84 7.38
C PRO A 296 -0.38 7.26 7.89
N ARG A 297 -0.99 6.49 8.80
CA ARG A 297 -2.33 6.72 9.36
C ARG A 297 -2.30 6.77 10.89
N ASP A 298 -1.13 6.63 11.50
CA ASP A 298 -0.98 6.82 12.94
C ASP A 298 -1.13 8.32 13.24
N ASP A 299 -1.84 8.65 14.32
CA ASP A 299 -1.94 10.03 14.80
C ASP A 299 -0.87 10.35 15.86
N ASN A 300 -0.69 11.65 16.13
CA ASN A 300 0.31 12.11 17.11
C ASN A 300 0.02 11.63 18.54
N VAL A 301 -1.24 11.36 18.88
CA VAL A 301 -1.61 10.86 20.22
C VAL A 301 -1.07 9.45 20.43
N LYS A 302 -1.20 8.61 19.41
CA LYS A 302 -0.62 7.27 19.40
C LYS A 302 0.90 7.30 19.48
N LEU A 303 1.55 8.17 18.72
CA LEU A 303 3.01 8.28 18.73
C LEU A 303 3.54 8.70 20.10
N GLN A 304 2.93 9.70 20.72
CA GLN A 304 3.33 10.15 22.06
C GLN A 304 3.17 9.02 23.08
N LYS A 305 2.01 8.35 23.10
CA LYS A 305 1.78 7.22 24.02
C LYS A 305 2.76 6.07 23.79
N LEU A 306 3.13 5.82 22.54
CA LEU A 306 4.11 4.79 22.20
C LEU A 306 5.51 5.18 22.69
N GLU A 307 5.91 6.43 22.50
CA GLU A 307 7.18 6.96 23.01
C GLU A 307 7.27 6.82 24.53
N ASP A 308 6.25 7.33 25.24
CA ASP A 308 6.18 7.29 26.70
C ASP A 308 6.29 5.84 27.19
N ALA A 309 5.51 4.93 26.58
CA ALA A 309 5.46 3.51 26.96
C ALA A 309 6.74 2.73 26.61
N LEU A 310 7.63 3.25 25.76
CA LEU A 310 8.88 2.60 25.38
C LEU A 310 10.13 3.29 25.94
N SER A 311 9.99 4.50 26.48
CA SER A 311 11.08 5.34 26.98
C SER A 311 11.96 4.67 28.05
N GLU A 312 11.37 3.81 28.89
CA GLU A 312 12.10 3.06 29.92
C GLU A 312 12.86 1.83 29.36
N LEU A 313 12.57 1.42 28.12
CA LEU A 313 13.12 0.20 27.53
C LEU A 313 14.33 0.46 26.63
N PHE A 314 14.48 1.68 26.12
CA PHE A 314 15.52 2.04 25.15
C PHE A 314 16.26 3.28 25.61
N ASP A 315 17.57 3.33 25.32
CA ASP A 315 18.42 4.47 25.69
C ASP A 315 17.99 5.74 24.93
N LYS A 316 17.57 5.55 23.68
CA LYS A 316 17.08 6.61 22.82
C LYS A 316 15.98 6.11 21.90
N ILE A 317 14.96 6.94 21.72
CA ILE A 317 13.91 6.73 20.72
C ILE A 317 14.03 7.82 19.65
N ILE A 318 14.03 7.41 18.38
CA ILE A 318 13.99 8.30 17.22
C ILE A 318 12.69 7.99 16.47
N ILE A 319 11.74 8.92 16.51
CA ILE A 319 10.49 8.81 15.75
C ILE A 319 10.63 9.56 14.43
N LEU A 320 10.38 8.87 13.33
CA LEU A 320 10.38 9.47 11.99
C LEU A 320 9.05 10.20 11.74
N SER A 321 8.81 11.28 12.51
CA SER A 321 7.56 12.04 12.55
C SER A 321 7.50 13.25 11.60
N GLU A 322 8.65 13.74 11.15
CA GLU A 322 8.71 14.82 10.16
C GLU A 322 7.98 14.42 8.87
N PRO A 323 7.14 15.26 8.24
CA PRO A 323 6.29 14.88 7.11
C PRO A 323 7.03 14.17 5.97
N ASP A 324 8.24 14.65 5.65
CA ASP A 324 9.11 14.13 4.60
C ASP A 324 9.70 12.74 4.90
N LEU A 325 9.61 12.27 6.15
CA LEU A 325 10.00 10.93 6.60
C LEU A 325 8.78 10.10 6.99
N PHE A 326 7.74 10.73 7.51
CA PHE A 326 6.52 10.09 8.00
C PHE A 326 5.73 9.45 6.86
N PHE A 327 5.55 10.14 5.73
CA PHE A 327 4.82 9.59 4.58
C PHE A 327 5.70 8.84 3.58
N LEU A 328 7.02 9.02 3.69
CA LEU A 328 7.98 8.34 2.82
C LEU A 328 7.91 6.82 3.00
N PRO A 329 7.86 6.04 1.90
CA PRO A 329 8.07 4.60 1.97
C PRO A 329 9.37 4.29 2.71
N PHE A 330 9.30 3.44 3.72
CA PHE A 330 10.43 3.20 4.61
C PHE A 330 11.66 2.69 3.87
N GLU A 331 11.46 1.95 2.80
CA GLU A 331 12.50 1.39 1.95
C GLU A 331 13.43 2.45 1.37
N VAL A 332 12.92 3.66 1.08
CA VAL A 332 13.74 4.78 0.58
C VAL A 332 14.67 5.29 1.68
N PHE A 333 14.11 5.59 2.85
CA PHE A 333 14.91 6.02 3.99
C PHE A 333 15.88 4.92 4.43
N PHE A 334 15.45 3.66 4.41
CA PHE A 334 16.29 2.52 4.78
C PHE A 334 17.52 2.41 3.88
N ALA A 335 17.34 2.56 2.56
CA ALA A 335 18.43 2.54 1.61
C ALA A 335 19.44 3.67 1.84
N GLU A 336 18.97 4.88 2.21
CA GLU A 336 19.86 6.00 2.53
C GLU A 336 20.54 5.86 3.90
N ALA A 337 19.80 5.44 4.91
CA ALA A 337 20.27 5.50 6.29
C ALA A 337 21.10 4.28 6.69
N PHE A 338 20.76 3.08 6.18
CA PHE A 338 21.28 1.80 6.69
C PHE A 338 22.10 0.96 5.70
N LEU A 339 21.97 1.17 4.38
CA LEU A 339 22.79 0.42 3.39
C LEU A 339 24.18 1.07 3.21
N PRO A 340 25.23 0.29 2.87
CA PRO A 340 26.60 0.68 3.17
C PRO A 340 27.11 1.85 2.33
N LEU A 341 27.69 2.84 3.02
CA LEU A 341 29.02 3.37 2.69
C LEU A 341 29.95 2.78 3.76
N ASP A 342 30.92 1.99 3.32
CA ASP A 342 31.88 1.21 4.12
C ASP A 342 31.33 0.04 4.96
N SER A 343 31.90 -1.13 4.73
CA SER A 343 31.75 -2.41 5.45
C SER A 343 32.17 -2.37 6.93
N ARG A 344 32.24 -1.18 7.54
CA ARG A 344 32.65 -0.95 8.92
C ARG A 344 31.48 -0.80 9.90
N VAL A 345 30.25 -0.59 9.41
CA VAL A 345 29.07 -0.52 10.27
C VAL A 345 28.56 -1.94 10.54
N ASN A 346 28.98 -2.50 11.67
CA ASN A 346 28.64 -3.85 12.13
C ASN A 346 27.22 -3.96 12.71
N ASN A 347 26.38 -2.92 12.55
CA ASN A 347 25.06 -2.84 13.16
C ASN A 347 23.97 -3.17 12.12
N GLN A 348 23.79 -4.47 11.82
CA GLN A 348 22.55 -4.87 11.16
C GLN A 348 21.38 -4.62 12.12
N PRO A 349 20.41 -3.76 11.76
CA PRO A 349 19.34 -3.42 12.68
C PRO A 349 18.40 -4.60 12.90
N ARG A 350 17.91 -4.76 14.13
CA ARG A 350 16.80 -5.69 14.44
C ARG A 350 15.49 -5.04 14.02
N VAL A 351 14.84 -5.58 13.00
CA VAL A 351 13.58 -5.01 12.48
C VAL A 351 12.39 -5.75 13.08
N PHE A 352 11.50 -5.02 13.73
CA PHE A 352 10.22 -5.46 14.25
C PHE A 352 9.11 -4.93 13.37
N ALA A 353 8.34 -5.83 12.77
CA ALA A 353 7.29 -5.43 11.83
C ALA A 353 6.05 -6.29 12.00
N VAL A 354 4.90 -5.63 12.08
CA VAL A 354 3.61 -6.27 12.33
C VAL A 354 2.69 -6.20 11.11
N SER A 355 3.18 -5.76 9.96
CA SER A 355 2.43 -5.62 8.71
C SER A 355 3.24 -6.15 7.52
N THR A 356 2.68 -6.05 6.31
CA THR A 356 3.37 -6.43 5.07
C THR A 356 4.72 -5.75 4.83
N ALA A 357 5.01 -4.66 5.54
CA ALA A 357 6.31 -3.99 5.49
C ALA A 357 7.47 -4.91 5.95
N CYS A 358 7.17 -6.00 6.69
CA CYS A 358 8.17 -7.00 7.06
C CYS A 358 8.76 -7.73 5.84
N VAL A 359 8.01 -7.83 4.74
CA VAL A 359 8.42 -8.58 3.55
C VAL A 359 9.32 -7.73 2.64
N SER A 360 9.08 -6.42 2.57
CA SER A 360 9.76 -5.55 1.62
C SER A 360 11.25 -5.41 1.88
N LEU A 361 11.67 -5.24 3.15
CA LEU A 361 13.08 -5.13 3.50
C LEU A 361 13.85 -6.43 3.22
N LYS A 362 13.23 -7.59 3.48
CA LYS A 362 13.82 -8.90 3.13
C LYS A 362 13.98 -9.03 1.62
N LEU A 363 12.93 -8.70 0.86
CA LEU A 363 12.92 -8.82 -0.60
C LEU A 363 13.94 -7.92 -1.30
N LEU A 364 14.01 -6.67 -0.85
CA LEU A 364 14.80 -5.63 -1.52
C LEU A 364 16.24 -5.59 -1.03
N PHE A 365 16.47 -5.83 0.26
CA PHE A 365 17.76 -5.57 0.91
C PHE A 365 18.29 -6.77 1.70
N ASN A 366 17.61 -7.92 1.67
CA ASN A 366 17.96 -9.10 2.47
C ASN A 366 17.96 -8.87 3.99
N VAL A 367 17.17 -7.92 4.49
CA VAL A 367 17.08 -7.65 5.93
C VAL A 367 15.83 -8.33 6.49
N PRO A 368 15.97 -9.42 7.26
CA PRO A 368 14.82 -10.11 7.83
C PRO A 368 14.14 -9.24 8.90
N SER A 369 12.87 -9.50 9.14
CA SER A 369 12.11 -8.89 10.23
C SER A 369 11.62 -9.96 11.20
N ILE A 370 11.55 -9.58 12.48
CA ILE A 370 10.80 -10.28 13.50
C ILE A 370 9.33 -9.90 13.29
N VAL A 371 8.51 -10.89 13.00
CA VAL A 371 7.15 -10.71 12.46
C VAL A 371 6.10 -10.90 13.53
N GLY A 372 5.23 -9.91 13.66
CA GLY A 372 3.96 -10.04 14.37
C GLY A 372 4.07 -10.09 15.89
N PHE A 373 2.94 -10.07 16.58
CA PHE A 373 2.87 -10.06 18.05
C PHE A 373 2.89 -11.47 18.66
N GLY A 374 2.61 -12.51 17.87
CA GLY A 374 2.47 -13.87 18.37
C GLY A 374 1.13 -14.16 19.04
N ASP A 375 0.91 -15.43 19.38
CA ASP A 375 -0.37 -15.96 19.87
C ASP A 375 -0.84 -15.32 21.16
N GLN A 376 0.04 -15.26 22.16
CA GLN A 376 -0.29 -14.77 23.50
C GLN A 376 -0.77 -13.32 23.48
N ILE A 377 -0.01 -12.44 22.84
CA ILE A 377 -0.32 -11.01 22.75
C ILE A 377 -1.57 -10.79 21.89
N THR A 378 -1.66 -11.48 20.73
CA THR A 378 -2.78 -11.31 19.82
C THR A 378 -4.10 -11.74 20.44
N SER A 379 -4.15 -12.92 21.04
CA SER A 379 -5.36 -13.47 21.67
C SER A 379 -5.82 -12.66 22.88
N LYS A 380 -4.89 -11.98 23.57
CA LYS A 380 -5.16 -11.13 24.73
C LYS A 380 -5.67 -9.73 24.35
N LEU A 381 -5.06 -9.10 23.33
CA LEU A 381 -5.21 -7.66 23.10
C LEU A 381 -6.06 -7.30 21.88
N PHE A 382 -6.22 -8.19 20.89
CA PHE A 382 -7.12 -7.96 19.76
C PHE A 382 -8.56 -8.26 20.14
N TYR A 383 -9.51 -7.58 19.49
CA TYR A 383 -10.91 -7.98 19.60
C TYR A 383 -11.11 -9.39 19.01
N GLU A 384 -12.00 -10.17 19.63
CA GLU A 384 -12.22 -11.60 19.38
C GLU A 384 -12.39 -11.93 17.89
N ASN A 385 -13.17 -11.12 17.16
CA ASN A 385 -13.46 -11.31 15.74
C ASN A 385 -12.29 -10.98 14.79
N TYR A 386 -11.17 -10.48 15.32
CA TYR A 386 -9.94 -10.19 14.55
C TYR A 386 -8.75 -11.04 14.97
N ALA A 387 -8.70 -11.58 16.19
CA ALA A 387 -7.55 -12.32 16.71
C ALA A 387 -7.17 -13.51 15.81
N ALA A 388 -8.13 -14.36 15.42
CA ALA A 388 -7.86 -15.51 14.57
C ALA A 388 -7.35 -15.10 13.17
N GLY A 389 -7.97 -14.10 12.55
CA GLY A 389 -7.53 -13.58 11.26
C GLY A 389 -6.16 -12.92 11.32
N ARG A 390 -5.82 -12.30 12.46
CA ARG A 390 -4.51 -11.74 12.72
C ARG A 390 -3.44 -12.82 12.82
N LEU A 391 -3.68 -13.89 13.59
CA LEU A 391 -2.73 -15.00 13.72
C LEU A 391 -2.45 -15.70 12.40
N GLN A 392 -3.51 -15.95 11.62
CA GLN A 392 -3.36 -16.45 10.26
C GLN A 392 -2.49 -15.52 9.42
N HIS A 393 -2.74 -14.21 9.47
CA HIS A 393 -1.94 -13.25 8.72
C HIS A 393 -0.46 -13.25 9.12
N GLU A 394 -0.14 -13.37 10.41
CA GLU A 394 1.25 -13.46 10.86
C GLU A 394 1.95 -14.72 10.35
N GLN A 395 1.26 -15.85 10.31
CA GLN A 395 1.77 -17.08 9.71
C GLN A 395 2.05 -16.90 8.22
N GLU A 396 1.12 -16.28 7.49
CA GLU A 396 1.26 -15.97 6.06
C GLU A 396 2.44 -15.01 5.81
N LEU A 397 2.63 -13.99 6.66
CA LEU A 397 3.77 -13.06 6.57
C LEU A 397 5.12 -13.76 6.82
N ARG A 398 5.20 -14.64 7.83
CA ARG A 398 6.41 -15.45 8.09
C ARG A 398 6.71 -16.37 6.93
N ALA A 399 5.69 -17.03 6.37
CA ALA A 399 5.85 -17.88 5.19
C ALA A 399 6.32 -17.08 3.96
N ALA A 400 5.74 -15.89 3.73
CA ALA A 400 6.16 -15.00 2.66
C ALA A 400 7.64 -14.61 2.79
N ILE A 401 8.10 -14.22 3.98
CA ILE A 401 9.51 -13.89 4.24
C ILE A 401 10.43 -15.08 3.98
N ASN A 402 10.05 -16.28 4.40
CA ASN A 402 10.86 -17.48 4.22
C ASN A 402 10.95 -17.94 2.75
N ASN A 403 9.92 -17.65 1.96
CA ASN A 403 9.85 -18.02 0.54
C ASN A 403 10.46 -16.96 -0.40
N VAL A 404 10.86 -15.80 0.12
CA VAL A 404 11.54 -14.78 -0.67
C VAL A 404 12.97 -15.22 -0.94
N GLU A 405 13.29 -15.48 -2.21
CA GLU A 405 14.66 -15.74 -2.63
C GLU A 405 15.54 -14.52 -2.36
N VAL A 406 16.59 -14.75 -1.58
CA VAL A 406 17.60 -13.77 -1.22
C VAL A 406 18.47 -13.50 -2.46
N PRO A 407 18.72 -12.22 -2.84
CA PRO A 407 19.59 -11.94 -3.97
C PRO A 407 20.98 -12.52 -3.72
N GLY A 408 21.53 -13.21 -4.73
CA GLY A 408 22.98 -13.23 -4.91
C GLY A 408 23.44 -11.77 -4.98
N ILE A 409 24.51 -11.44 -4.24
CA ILE A 409 25.10 -10.11 -4.20
C ILE A 409 25.21 -9.62 -5.65
N ILE A 410 24.56 -8.49 -5.97
CA ILE A 410 24.79 -7.81 -7.25
C ILE A 410 26.21 -7.27 -7.15
N SER A 411 27.19 -8.10 -7.51
CA SER A 411 28.54 -7.64 -7.79
C SER A 411 28.43 -6.70 -8.98
N GLU A 412 28.90 -5.47 -8.82
CA GLU A 412 29.02 -4.48 -9.88
C GLU A 412 29.89 -5.02 -11.02
N HIS A 413 29.30 -5.74 -11.96
CA HIS A 413 29.83 -5.91 -13.30
C HIS A 413 28.65 -5.85 -14.27
N HIS A 414 28.34 -4.62 -14.71
CA HIS A 414 27.64 -4.41 -15.97
C HIS A 414 28.52 -4.90 -17.11
N GLU A 415 28.54 -6.20 -17.37
CA GLU A 415 28.87 -6.68 -18.70
C GLU A 415 27.62 -6.58 -19.56
N SER A 416 27.75 -5.77 -20.61
CA SER A 416 26.75 -5.62 -21.65
C SER A 416 26.49 -6.99 -22.29
N PRO A 417 25.23 -7.40 -22.51
CA PRO A 417 24.97 -8.63 -23.24
C PRO A 417 25.42 -8.44 -24.69
N THR A 418 26.52 -9.08 -25.03
CA THR A 418 26.96 -9.29 -26.42
C THR A 418 25.89 -10.13 -27.11
N TYR A 419 25.20 -9.53 -28.07
CA TYR A 419 24.33 -10.26 -28.99
C TYR A 419 25.19 -11.18 -29.83
N GLN A 420 25.06 -12.49 -29.63
CA GLN A 420 25.43 -13.46 -30.67
C GLN A 420 24.29 -13.56 -31.67
N SER A 421 24.61 -13.15 -32.89
CA SER A 421 23.83 -13.35 -34.10
C SER A 421 23.64 -14.83 -34.42
N ILE A 422 22.39 -15.26 -34.56
CA ILE A 422 21.96 -16.27 -35.53
C ILE A 422 20.63 -15.80 -36.13
#